data_AF-A0A7X9KFQ7-F1
#
_entry.id   AF-A0A7X9KFQ7-F1
#
_cell.length_a   1.000
_cell.length_b   1.000
_cell.length_c   1.000
_cell.angle_alpha   90.00
_cell.angle_beta   90.00
_cell.angle_gamma   90.00
#
_symmetry.space_group_name_H-M   'P 1'
#
loop_
_entity.id
_entity.type
_entity.pdbx_description
1 polymer ?
#
loop_
_entity_poly.entity_id
_entity_poly.type
_entity_poly.pdbx_seq_one_letter_code
_entity_poly.pdbx_strand_id
1 'polypeptide(L)'
;GWDHFWPRELEVRKKLDLPPWKYLVEITNLAGNKERIKTALLKKGYEALDPGGPEGMVWLKCDELDELRGTLAPFFQISGSPRGFPRISLRSE
;
A
#
# COMPACT_ATOMS: atom_id res chain seq x y z
N GLY A 1 -12.29 30.87 4.57
CA GLY A 1 -11.69 30.52 5.88
C GLY A 1 -11.59 29.02 6.02
N TRP A 2 -10.90 28.55 7.06
CA TRP A 2 -10.69 27.13 7.33
C TRP A 2 -12.00 26.33 7.45
N ASP A 3 -13.07 26.94 7.96
CA ASP A 3 -14.39 26.32 8.13
C ASP A 3 -15.08 25.94 6.81
N HIS A 4 -14.71 26.57 5.70
CA HIS A 4 -15.21 26.23 4.37
C HIS A 4 -14.25 25.33 3.59
N PHE A 5 -12.95 25.46 3.85
CA PHE A 5 -11.92 24.65 3.20
C PHE A 5 -11.99 23.19 3.68
N TRP A 6 -12.06 22.97 4.99
CA TRP A 6 -11.94 21.63 5.57
C TRP A 6 -13.08 20.67 5.18
N PRO A 7 -14.36 21.08 5.17
CA PRO A 7 -15.44 20.19 4.74
C PRO A 7 -15.29 19.79 3.26
N ARG A 8 -14.91 20.75 2.40
CA ARG A 8 -14.68 20.49 0.98
C ARG A 8 -13.50 19.57 0.75
N GLU A 9 -12.41 19.79 1.46
CA GLU A 9 -11.20 18.94 1.40
C GLU A 9 -11.53 17.51 1.86
N LEU A 10 -12.21 17.35 3.00
CA LEU A 10 -12.62 16.03 3.49
C LEU A 10 -13.56 15.31 2.53
N GLU A 11 -14.48 16.04 1.87
CA GLU A 11 -15.37 15.48 0.86
C GLU A 11 -14.58 15.00 -0.38
N VAL A 12 -13.60 15.78 -0.84
CA VAL A 12 -12.71 15.39 -1.94
C VAL A 12 -11.88 14.16 -1.55
N ARG A 13 -11.27 14.14 -0.36
CA ARG A 13 -10.51 12.99 0.14
C ARG A 13 -11.38 11.74 0.27
N LYS A 14 -12.65 11.90 0.66
CA LYS A 14 -13.62 10.79 0.70
C LYS A 14 -13.90 10.24 -0.70
N LYS A 15 -14.14 11.12 -1.68
CA LYS A 15 -14.39 10.73 -3.07
C LYS A 15 -13.18 10.04 -3.71
N LEU A 16 -11.97 10.37 -3.28
CA LEU A 16 -10.73 9.81 -3.81
C LEU A 16 -10.18 8.64 -2.97
N ASP A 17 -10.92 8.18 -1.96
CA ASP A 17 -10.47 7.12 -1.04
C ASP A 17 -9.08 7.41 -0.45
N LEU A 18 -8.90 8.63 0.05
CA LEU A 18 -7.66 9.08 0.72
C LEU A 18 -7.84 9.10 2.25
N PRO A 19 -6.74 9.12 3.01
CA PRO A 19 -6.81 9.32 4.45
C PRO A 19 -7.64 10.56 4.82
N PRO A 20 -8.48 10.50 5.87
CA PRO A 20 -8.59 9.43 6.87
C PRO A 20 -9.56 8.29 6.51
N TRP A 21 -10.17 8.31 5.32
CA TRP A 21 -11.24 7.38 4.96
C TRP A 21 -10.73 6.00 4.51
N LYS A 22 -9.53 5.95 3.92
CA LYS A 22 -8.79 4.73 3.64
C LYS A 22 -7.34 4.86 4.06
N TYR A 23 -6.69 3.73 4.35
CA TYR A 23 -5.24 3.70 4.54
C TYR A 23 -4.54 3.78 3.21
N LEU A 24 -3.58 4.72 3.09
CA LEU A 24 -2.58 4.69 2.03
C LEU A 24 -1.35 3.97 2.57
N VAL A 25 -1.10 2.77 2.06
CA VAL A 25 0.00 1.92 2.50
C VAL A 25 1.11 1.96 1.48
N GLU A 26 2.33 2.13 1.97
CA GLU A 26 3.55 1.97 1.20
C GLU A 26 4.22 0.65 1.54
N ILE A 27 4.58 -0.11 0.50
CA ILE A 27 5.36 -1.32 0.62
C ILE A 27 6.69 -1.13 -0.11
N THR A 28 7.80 -1.22 0.62
CA THR A 28 9.16 -1.05 0.08
C THR A 28 9.98 -2.34 0.19
N ASN A 29 11.19 -2.32 -0.36
CA ASN A 29 12.13 -3.45 -0.38
C ASN A 29 11.57 -4.68 -1.11
N LEU A 30 10.84 -4.45 -2.22
CA LEU A 30 10.17 -5.52 -2.95
C LEU A 30 11.07 -6.25 -3.94
N ALA A 31 12.23 -5.69 -4.29
CA ALA A 31 13.28 -6.26 -5.15
C ALA A 31 12.75 -7.34 -6.14
N GLY A 32 13.36 -8.52 -6.19
CA GLY A 32 12.98 -9.64 -7.08
C GLY A 32 11.60 -10.26 -6.80
N ASN A 33 10.80 -9.71 -5.88
CA ASN A 33 9.45 -10.16 -5.56
C ASN A 33 8.35 -9.17 -5.99
N LYS A 34 8.69 -7.98 -6.53
CA LYS A 34 7.73 -6.93 -6.87
C LYS A 34 6.53 -7.42 -7.67
N GLU A 35 6.77 -8.12 -8.78
CA GLU A 35 5.69 -8.62 -9.64
C GLU A 35 4.87 -9.75 -8.99
N ARG A 36 5.50 -10.60 -8.16
CA ARG A 36 4.80 -11.63 -7.39
C ARG A 36 3.88 -11.02 -6.35
N ILE A 37 4.34 -9.96 -5.68
CA ILE A 37 3.58 -9.22 -4.68
C ILE A 37 2.42 -8.48 -5.35
N LYS A 38 2.65 -7.76 -6.46
CA LYS A 38 1.58 -7.11 -7.24
C LYS A 38 0.51 -8.11 -7.66
N THR A 39 0.91 -9.30 -8.12
CA THR A 39 -0.04 -10.37 -8.48
C THR A 39 -0.82 -10.88 -7.27
N ALA A 40 -0.19 -11.07 -6.12
CA ALA A 40 -0.86 -11.51 -4.89
C ALA A 40 -1.86 -10.46 -4.37
N LEU A 41 -1.48 -9.19 -4.42
CA LEU A 41 -2.33 -8.05 -4.08
C LEU A 41 -3.56 -7.98 -5.01
N LEU A 42 -3.35 -8.05 -6.33
CA LEU A 42 -4.43 -8.00 -7.31
C LEU A 42 -5.42 -9.17 -7.14
N LYS A 43 -4.93 -10.38 -6.86
CA LYS A 43 -5.79 -11.55 -6.56
C LYS A 43 -6.67 -11.37 -5.34
N LYS A 44 -6.29 -10.48 -4.42
CA LYS A 44 -7.05 -10.11 -3.22
C LYS A 44 -7.88 -8.85 -3.42
N GLY A 45 -7.88 -8.27 -4.62
CA GLY A 45 -8.63 -7.06 -4.96
C GLY A 45 -7.91 -5.76 -4.64
N TYR A 46 -6.65 -5.80 -4.20
CA TYR A 46 -5.86 -4.60 -4.00
C TYR A 46 -5.24 -4.12 -5.31
N GLU A 47 -5.49 -2.86 -5.64
CA GLU A 47 -4.83 -2.18 -6.74
C GLU A 47 -3.48 -1.63 -6.26
N ALA A 48 -2.39 -2.20 -6.80
CA ALA A 48 -1.04 -1.74 -6.52
C ALA A 48 -0.66 -0.60 -7.46
N LEU A 49 -0.50 0.60 -6.91
CA LEU A 49 0.03 1.77 -7.59
C LEU A 49 1.55 1.67 -7.62
N ASP A 50 2.11 1.52 -8.81
CA ASP A 50 3.54 1.36 -9.01
C ASP A 50 4.14 2.66 -9.58
N PRO A 51 4.91 3.43 -8.78
CA PRO A 51 5.53 4.67 -9.25
C PRO A 51 6.63 4.46 -10.29
N GLY A 52 7.03 3.21 -10.56
CA GLY A 52 8.21 2.90 -11.36
C GLY A 52 9.50 3.21 -10.58
N GLY A 53 10.61 2.60 -11.00
CA GLY A 53 11.92 2.86 -10.43
C GLY A 53 12.60 1.66 -9.75
N PRO A 54 13.91 1.78 -9.47
CA PRO A 54 14.78 0.66 -9.08
C PRO A 54 14.56 0.18 -7.64
N GLU A 55 13.96 1.01 -6.77
CA GLU A 55 13.84 0.72 -5.33
C GLU A 55 12.79 -0.34 -5.00
N GLY A 56 12.01 -0.80 -6.00
CA GLY A 56 11.03 -1.86 -5.81
C GLY A 56 10.03 -1.49 -4.73
N MET A 57 9.28 -0.40 -4.95
CA MET A 57 8.18 0.00 -4.07
C MET A 57 6.84 -0.06 -4.81
N VAL A 58 5.76 -0.24 -4.04
CA VAL A 58 4.38 -0.04 -4.51
C VAL A 58 3.57 0.63 -3.41
N TRP A 59 2.54 1.36 -3.79
CA TRP A 59 1.52 1.87 -2.90
C TRP A 59 0.20 1.14 -3.13
N LEU A 60 -0.66 1.11 -2.13
CA LEU A 60 -2.02 0.61 -2.28
C LEU A 60 -2.94 1.28 -1.28
N LYS A 61 -4.23 1.27 -1.60
CA LYS A 61 -5.30 1.69 -0.68
C LYS A 61 -5.94 0.46 -0.07
N CYS A 62 -6.16 0.47 1.24
CA CYS A 62 -6.90 -0.60 1.91
C CYS A 62 -7.74 -0.09 3.07
N ASP A 63 -8.81 -0.82 3.37
CA ASP A 63 -9.69 -0.56 4.50
C ASP A 63 -9.18 -1.28 5.77
N GLU A 64 -8.60 -2.47 5.61
CA GLU A 64 -8.12 -3.31 6.72
C GLU A 64 -6.66 -3.72 6.57
N LEU A 65 -5.84 -3.36 7.57
CA LEU A 65 -4.39 -3.68 7.58
C LEU A 65 -4.12 -5.16 7.91
N ASP A 66 -5.02 -5.83 8.61
CA ASP A 66 -4.86 -7.24 8.99
C ASP A 66 -4.95 -8.17 7.76
N GLU A 67 -5.89 -7.91 6.86
CA GLU A 67 -6.02 -8.66 5.60
C GLU A 67 -4.81 -8.46 4.69
N LEU A 68 -4.31 -7.22 4.62
CA LEU A 68 -3.10 -6.90 3.88
C LEU A 68 -1.89 -7.66 4.44
N ARG A 69 -1.73 -7.68 5.78
CA ARG A 69 -0.67 -8.45 6.44
C ARG A 69 -0.77 -9.93 6.10
N GLY A 70 -1.97 -10.51 6.14
CA GLY A 70 -2.21 -11.90 5.76
C GLY A 70 -1.82 -12.20 4.31
N THR A 71 -2.10 -11.27 3.40
CA THR A 71 -1.73 -11.37 1.98
C THR A 71 -0.22 -11.34 1.77
N LEU A 72 0.50 -10.55 2.57
CA LEU A 72 1.95 -10.41 2.47
C LEU A 72 2.73 -11.46 3.28
N ALA A 73 2.10 -12.17 4.22
CA ALA A 73 2.74 -13.16 5.08
C ALA A 73 3.63 -14.18 4.35
N PRO A 74 3.26 -14.72 3.17
CA PRO A 74 4.11 -15.67 2.42
C PRO A 74 5.47 -15.09 1.98
N PHE A 75 5.62 -13.77 1.91
CA PHE A 75 6.85 -13.10 1.49
C PHE A 75 7.84 -12.84 2.64
N PHE A 76 7.47 -13.17 3.88
CA PHE A 76 8.31 -13.04 5.07
C PHE A 76 9.03 -14.34 5.47
N GLN A 77 9.01 -15.37 4.63
CA GLN A 77 9.67 -16.64 4.91
C GLN A 77 11.20 -16.53 4.78
N ILE A 78 11.94 -17.26 5.62
CA ILE A 78 13.42 -17.27 5.64
C ILE A 78 14.02 -17.68 4.27
N SER A 79 13.33 -18.54 3.51
CA SER A 79 13.70 -18.92 2.14
C SER A 79 13.69 -17.75 1.14
N GLY A 80 13.04 -16.63 1.50
CA GLY A 80 13.01 -15.37 0.78
C GLY A 80 14.16 -14.42 1.09
N SER A 81 14.99 -14.71 2.12
CA SER A 81 16.06 -13.81 2.60
C SER A 81 16.99 -13.24 1.53
N PRO A 82 17.40 -13.98 0.47
CA PRO A 82 18.26 -13.42 -0.59
C PRO A 82 17.60 -12.31 -1.41
N ARG A 83 16.26 -12.19 -1.35
CA ARG A 83 15.45 -11.24 -2.11
C ARG A 83 14.92 -10.08 -1.26
N GLY A 84 15.32 -10.00 0.01
CA GLY A 84 14.83 -9.00 0.96
C GLY A 84 13.43 -9.31 1.48
N PHE A 85 13.04 -8.61 2.54
CA PHE A 85 11.71 -8.68 3.16
C PHE A 85 10.93 -7.41 2.89
N PRO A 86 9.65 -7.50 2.47
CA PRO A 86 8.80 -6.32 2.30
C PRO A 86 8.72 -5.51 3.59
N ARG A 87 8.77 -4.18 3.50
CA ARG A 87 8.50 -3.29 4.64
C ARG A 87 7.20 -2.56 4.39
N ILE A 88 6.31 -2.56 5.38
CA ILE A 88 4.98 -1.94 5.31
C ILE A 88 4.98 -0.68 6.18
N SER A 89 4.59 0.45 5.59
CA SER A 89 4.47 1.74 6.29
C SER A 89 3.15 2.42 5.92
N LEU A 90 2.52 3.09 6.88
CA LEU A 90 1.41 4.00 6.58
C LEU A 90 1.98 5.32 6.06
N ARG A 91 1.46 5.80 4.95
CA ARG A 91 1.76 7.16 4.49
C ARG A 91 0.84 8.14 5.20
N SER A 92 1.42 8.88 6.14
CA SER A 92 0.91 10.20 6.51
C SER A 92 1.52 11.20 5.52
N GLU A 93 0.70 11.79 4.66
CA GLU A 93 1.06 13.04 3.97
C GLU A 93 1.20 14.18 4.98
#